data_AF-A0A0A9W8W3-F1
#
_entry.id   AF-A0A0A9W8W3-F1
#
_cell.length_a   1.000
_cell.length_b   1.000
_cell.length_c   1.000
_cell.angle_alpha   90.00
_cell.angle_beta   90.00
_cell.angle_gamma   90.00
#
_symmetry.space_group_name_H-M   'P 1'
#
loop_
_entity.id
_entity.type
_entity.pdbx_description
1 polymer ?
#
loop_
_entity_poly.entity_id
_entity_poly.type
_entity_poly.pdbx_seq_one_letter_code
_entity_poly.pdbx_strand_id
1 'polypeptide(L)'
;MRHVRSHNDGKLYACDRCNHRTTRLGSLKLHMMTHTGEKPHACNSCKYRAGTLSDLKRHMRTHTGEKPYGCNSCEHRTNQLGNLKLHMKTHTGEKPYACSSCEYRTTQLGHLKLHMRTHTGEKPYACNSCDFKTTWIGNLKIHERIHTGEKPYGCNSCPYRATQRRYLKDHMKTHAGP
;
A
#
# COMPACT_ATOMS: atom_id res chain seq x y z
N MET A 1 1.70 48.33 19.08
CA MET A 1 0.77 47.80 18.06
C MET A 1 0.38 46.38 18.42
N ARG A 2 -0.90 46.12 18.70
CA ARG A 2 -1.42 44.83 19.14
C ARG A 2 -2.01 44.08 17.95
N HIS A 3 -1.68 42.79 17.88
CA HIS A 3 -2.21 41.82 16.92
C HIS A 3 -3.74 41.90 16.82
N VAL A 4 -4.25 42.25 15.65
CA VAL A 4 -5.67 42.09 15.33
C VAL A 4 -5.90 40.61 15.04
N ARG A 5 -6.49 39.93 16.02
CA ARG A 5 -7.17 38.63 15.83
C ARG A 5 -8.32 38.86 14.84
N SER A 6 -8.25 38.29 13.63
CA SER A 6 -9.47 38.13 12.84
C SER A 6 -10.19 36.88 13.33
N HIS A 7 -11.19 37.12 14.16
CA HIS A 7 -12.29 36.17 14.31
C HIS A 7 -13.01 36.11 12.97
N ASN A 8 -13.04 34.95 12.33
CA ASN A 8 -13.96 34.66 11.24
C ASN A 8 -14.84 33.52 11.73
N ASP A 9 -16.12 33.83 11.95
CA ASP A 9 -17.15 32.92 12.46
C ASP A 9 -17.22 31.65 11.60
N GLY A 10 -16.57 30.60 12.10
CA GLY A 10 -16.25 29.38 11.37
C GLY A 10 -17.48 28.52 11.11
N LYS A 11 -18.25 28.83 10.06
CA LYS A 11 -19.28 27.92 9.56
C LYS A 11 -18.63 26.67 9.00
N LEU A 12 -18.69 25.59 9.76
CA LEU A 12 -18.28 24.26 9.33
C LEU A 12 -19.32 23.68 8.38
N TYR A 13 -18.87 23.24 7.21
CA TYR A 13 -19.63 22.45 6.26
C TYR A 13 -19.60 21.00 6.72
N ALA A 14 -20.75 20.47 7.13
CA ALA A 14 -20.91 19.09 7.56
C ALA A 14 -21.39 18.20 6.41
N CYS A 15 -20.91 16.96 6.38
CA CYS A 15 -21.50 15.91 5.57
C CYS A 15 -22.81 15.43 6.23
N ASP A 16 -23.81 15.16 5.40
CA ASP A 16 -25.11 14.61 5.78
C ASP A 16 -25.09 13.07 5.94
N ARG A 17 -24.09 12.41 5.36
CA ARG A 17 -23.93 10.94 5.35
C ARG A 17 -22.93 10.40 6.37
N CYS A 18 -22.09 11.27 6.94
CA CYS A 18 -21.11 10.87 7.94
C CYS A 18 -20.69 12.07 8.82
N ASN A 19 -19.91 11.80 9.86
CA ASN A 19 -19.44 12.82 10.81
C ASN A 19 -18.34 13.75 10.27
N HIS A 20 -18.09 13.76 8.95
CA HIS A 20 -17.07 14.61 8.36
C HIS A 20 -17.49 16.08 8.37
N ARG A 21 -16.59 16.96 8.82
CA ARG A 21 -16.78 18.41 8.86
C ARG A 21 -15.56 19.11 8.28
N THR A 22 -15.78 20.18 7.53
CA THR A 22 -14.70 20.95 6.91
C THR A 22 -15.02 22.44 6.89
N THR A 23 -14.00 23.28 6.88
CA THR A 23 -14.13 24.74 6.82
C THR A 23 -14.34 25.25 5.39
N ARG A 24 -14.17 24.40 4.37
CA ARG A 24 -14.25 24.78 2.95
C ARG A 24 -15.31 23.97 2.22
N LEU A 25 -16.24 24.65 1.54
CA LEU A 25 -17.27 24.00 0.74
C LEU A 25 -16.69 23.09 -0.35
N GLY A 26 -15.61 23.51 -1.02
CA GLY A 26 -14.93 22.68 -2.04
C GLY A 26 -14.38 21.36 -1.47
N SER A 27 -13.90 21.38 -0.22
CA SER A 27 -13.46 20.17 0.48
C SER A 27 -14.64 19.27 0.84
N LEU A 28 -15.82 19.84 1.16
CA LEU A 28 -17.03 19.05 1.38
C LEU A 28 -17.48 18.39 0.07
N LYS A 29 -17.50 19.14 -1.05
CA LYS A 29 -17.85 18.58 -2.37
C LYS A 29 -16.92 17.42 -2.76
N LEU A 30 -15.61 17.57 -2.58
CA LEU A 30 -14.67 16.49 -2.82
C LEU A 30 -14.91 15.30 -1.88
N HIS A 31 -15.19 15.57 -0.61
CA HIS A 31 -15.53 14.52 0.34
C HIS A 31 -16.80 13.76 -0.09
N MET A 32 -17.83 14.42 -0.62
CA MET A 32 -19.05 13.75 -1.10
C MET A 32 -18.76 12.74 -2.22
N MET A 33 -17.73 12.96 -3.03
CA MET A 33 -17.30 11.99 -4.05
C MET A 33 -16.86 10.64 -3.45
N THR A 34 -16.46 10.61 -2.17
CA THR A 34 -16.15 9.35 -1.48
C THR A 34 -17.39 8.50 -1.19
N HIS A 35 -18.56 9.13 -1.09
CA HIS A 35 -19.84 8.43 -0.92
C HIS A 35 -20.46 8.01 -2.25
N THR A 36 -20.33 8.83 -3.30
CA THR A 36 -20.89 8.52 -4.62
C THR A 36 -19.97 7.62 -5.45
N GLY A 37 -18.69 7.54 -5.10
CA GLY A 37 -17.68 6.85 -5.90
C GLY A 37 -17.30 7.60 -7.17
N GLU A 38 -17.78 8.83 -7.37
CA GLU A 38 -17.45 9.66 -8.53
C GLU A 38 -15.95 9.94 -8.59
N LYS A 39 -15.37 9.68 -9.76
CA LYS A 39 -13.96 9.92 -10.06
C LYS A 39 -13.86 10.54 -11.44
N PRO A 40 -14.06 11.87 -11.56
CA PRO A 40 -14.21 12.54 -12.86
C PRO A 40 -12.97 12.39 -13.75
N HIS A 41 -11.78 12.32 -13.14
CA HIS A 41 -10.52 12.41 -13.88
C HIS A 41 -10.00 11.01 -14.23
N ALA A 42 -10.06 10.62 -15.49
CA ALA A 42 -9.56 9.34 -15.97
C ALA A 42 -8.07 9.40 -16.36
N CYS A 43 -7.34 8.32 -16.09
CA CYS A 43 -6.03 8.07 -16.68
C CYS A 43 -6.19 7.66 -18.15
N ASN A 44 -5.31 8.17 -19.02
CA ASN A 44 -5.28 7.80 -20.43
C ASN A 44 -4.48 6.51 -20.71
N SER A 45 -3.66 6.05 -19.75
CA SER A 45 -2.80 4.87 -19.89
C SER A 45 -3.32 3.63 -19.18
N CYS A 46 -4.33 3.74 -18.32
CA CYS A 46 -4.93 2.60 -17.64
C CYS A 46 -6.37 2.91 -17.15
N LYS A 47 -7.03 1.91 -16.55
CA LYS A 47 -8.41 2.04 -16.04
C LYS A 47 -8.54 2.90 -14.76
N TYR A 48 -7.45 3.49 -14.26
CA TYR A 48 -7.47 4.30 -13.05
C TYR A 48 -8.26 5.60 -13.26
N ARG A 49 -9.03 5.99 -12.25
CA ARG A 49 -9.71 7.29 -12.19
C ARG A 49 -9.47 7.94 -10.83
N ALA A 50 -9.46 9.26 -10.78
CA ALA A 50 -9.23 10.07 -9.59
C ALA A 50 -10.37 11.07 -9.34
N GLY A 51 -10.60 11.36 -8.05
CA GLY A 51 -11.53 12.41 -7.62
C GLY A 51 -10.96 13.83 -7.80
N THR A 52 -9.62 13.97 -7.90
CA THR A 52 -8.96 15.26 -8.16
C THR A 52 -7.91 15.16 -9.26
N LEU A 53 -7.64 16.29 -9.93
CA LEU A 53 -6.53 16.42 -10.88
C LEU A 53 -5.16 16.17 -10.23
N SER A 54 -4.98 16.61 -8.98
CA SER A 54 -3.73 16.40 -8.23
C SER A 54 -3.44 14.92 -7.99
N ASP A 55 -4.47 14.14 -7.65
CA ASP A 55 -4.36 12.69 -7.50
C ASP A 55 -4.06 12.00 -8.83
N LEU A 56 -4.70 12.45 -9.93
CA LEU A 56 -4.39 11.96 -11.27
C LEU A 56 -2.94 12.26 -11.66
N LYS A 57 -2.46 13.49 -11.47
CA LYS A 57 -1.07 13.89 -11.75
C LYS A 57 -0.07 13.06 -10.96
N ARG A 58 -0.36 12.81 -9.67
CA ARG A 58 0.45 11.92 -8.84
C ARG A 58 0.44 10.48 -9.35
N HIS A 59 -0.73 10.00 -9.79
CA HIS A 59 -0.86 8.67 -10.40
C HIS A 59 -0.05 8.56 -11.70
N MET A 60 -0.04 9.58 -12.57
CA MET A 60 0.73 9.53 -13.83
C MET A 60 2.23 9.24 -13.62
N ARG A 61 2.79 9.58 -12.45
CA ARG A 61 4.16 9.22 -12.08
C ARG A 61 4.42 7.71 -12.05
N THR A 62 3.39 6.87 -11.89
CA THR A 62 3.52 5.41 -11.97
C THR A 62 3.73 4.92 -13.39
N HIS A 63 3.29 5.69 -14.39
CA HIS A 63 3.51 5.38 -15.80
C HIS A 63 4.86 5.91 -16.29
N THR A 64 5.22 7.13 -15.88
CA THR A 64 6.50 7.74 -16.29
C THR A 64 7.70 7.24 -15.49
N GLY A 65 7.48 6.64 -14.33
CA GLY A 65 8.55 6.26 -13.41
C GLY A 65 9.18 7.44 -12.66
N GLU A 66 8.61 8.64 -12.77
CA GLU A 66 9.13 9.85 -12.11
C GLU A 66 9.17 9.68 -10.58
N LYS A 67 10.35 9.87 -9.99
CA LYS A 67 10.61 9.77 -8.55
C LYS A 67 11.25 11.07 -8.03
N PRO A 68 10.46 12.15 -7.87
CA PRO A 68 10.99 13.47 -7.51
C PRO A 68 11.54 13.54 -6.08
N TYR A 69 11.14 12.63 -5.19
CA TYR A 69 11.58 12.65 -3.79
C TYR A 69 12.72 11.67 -3.56
N GLY A 70 13.92 12.18 -3.28
CA GLY A 70 15.11 11.39 -2.98
C GLY A 70 15.43 11.35 -1.48
N CYS A 71 16.01 10.24 -1.03
CA CYS A 71 16.65 10.15 0.28
C CYS A 71 18.00 10.84 0.24
N ASN A 72 18.35 11.55 1.31
CA ASN A 72 19.66 12.21 1.44
C ASN A 72 20.74 11.27 2.02
N SER A 73 20.34 10.11 2.53
CA SER A 73 21.22 9.14 3.20
C SER A 73 21.51 7.90 2.36
N CYS A 74 20.81 7.71 1.24
CA CYS A 74 21.04 6.63 0.29
C CYS A 74 20.42 6.96 -1.08
N GLU A 75 20.63 6.10 -2.06
CA GLU A 75 20.14 6.30 -3.44
C GLU A 75 18.62 6.08 -3.62
N HIS A 76 17.88 5.82 -2.53
CA HIS A 76 16.46 5.53 -2.62
C HIS A 76 15.65 6.76 -3.07
N ARG A 77 14.78 6.58 -4.07
CA ARG A 77 13.86 7.61 -4.57
C ARG A 77 12.43 7.10 -4.68
N THR A 78 11.46 7.98 -4.50
CA THR A 78 10.02 7.65 -4.53
C THR A 78 9.19 8.74 -5.20
N ASN A 79 7.98 8.36 -5.62
CA ASN A 79 7.03 9.23 -6.31
C ASN A 79 6.14 10.06 -5.37
N GLN A 80 6.18 9.78 -4.05
CA GLN A 80 5.39 10.46 -3.04
C GLN A 80 6.21 10.81 -1.79
N LEU A 81 6.03 12.03 -1.28
CA LEU A 81 6.74 12.50 -0.10
C LEU A 81 6.45 11.66 1.16
N GLY A 82 5.21 11.18 1.33
CA GLY A 82 4.85 10.32 2.46
C GLY A 82 5.65 9.01 2.48
N ASN A 83 5.89 8.42 1.30
CA ASN A 83 6.72 7.23 1.16
C ASN A 83 8.19 7.54 1.51
N LEU A 84 8.69 8.73 1.17
CA LEU A 84 10.04 9.14 1.54
C LEU A 84 10.17 9.26 3.06
N LYS A 85 9.21 9.94 3.71
CA LYS A 85 9.19 10.07 5.18
C LYS A 85 9.14 8.70 5.86
N LEU A 86 8.34 7.78 5.35
CA LEU A 86 8.29 6.41 5.84
C LEU A 86 9.63 5.68 5.62
N HIS A 87 10.24 5.83 4.44
CA HIS A 87 11.56 5.28 4.15
C HIS A 87 12.62 5.82 5.12
N MET A 88 12.61 7.12 5.47
CA MET A 88 13.58 7.68 6.43
C MET A 88 13.56 6.96 7.79
N LYS A 89 12.43 6.35 8.19
CA LYS A 89 12.34 5.56 9.42
C LYS A 89 13.19 4.29 9.39
N THR A 90 13.59 3.81 8.21
CA THR A 90 14.51 2.66 8.10
C THR A 90 15.94 3.05 8.48
N HIS A 91 16.32 4.31 8.31
CA HIS A 91 17.63 4.82 8.70
C HIS A 91 17.69 5.10 10.21
N THR A 92 16.60 5.62 10.78
CA THR A 92 16.54 5.94 12.21
C THR A 92 16.14 4.75 13.09
N GLY A 93 15.58 3.69 12.50
CA GLY A 93 15.03 2.56 13.24
C GLY A 93 13.73 2.87 14.00
N GLU A 94 13.12 4.04 13.78
CA GLU A 94 11.91 4.49 14.50
C GLU A 94 10.71 3.59 14.19
N LYS A 95 10.26 2.81 15.19
CA LYS A 95 9.11 1.90 15.10
C LYS A 95 8.01 2.32 16.08
N PRO A 96 7.20 3.35 15.75
CA PRO A 96 6.23 3.95 16.67
C PRO A 96 5.08 3.01 17.04
N TYR A 97 4.79 1.99 16.23
CA TYR A 97 3.66 1.08 16.47
C TYR A 97 4.16 -0.19 17.14
N ALA A 98 3.72 -0.45 18.37
CA ALA A 98 4.07 -1.63 19.16
C ALA A 98 2.89 -2.58 19.29
N CYS A 99 3.17 -3.89 19.29
CA CYS A 99 2.21 -4.91 19.67
C CYS A 99 1.99 -4.87 21.18
N SER A 100 0.73 -5.00 21.60
CA SER A 100 0.37 -5.07 23.02
C SER A 100 0.59 -6.46 23.63
N SER A 101 0.81 -7.48 22.79
CA SER A 101 0.86 -8.89 23.19
C SER A 101 2.24 -9.53 23.04
N CYS A 102 3.21 -8.83 22.44
CA CYS A 102 4.60 -9.27 22.34
C CYS A 102 5.53 -8.07 22.04
N GLU A 103 6.83 -8.32 21.94
CA GLU A 103 7.85 -7.29 21.69
C GLU A 103 7.90 -6.78 20.23
N TYR A 104 6.99 -7.25 19.36
CA TYR A 104 6.98 -6.83 17.97
C TYR A 104 6.66 -5.34 17.82
N ARG A 105 7.49 -4.63 17.03
CA ARG A 105 7.29 -3.21 16.69
C ARG A 105 7.48 -2.97 15.20
N THR A 106 6.75 -2.00 14.66
CA THR A 106 6.76 -1.68 13.23
C THR A 106 6.60 -0.18 12.94
N THR A 107 6.99 0.22 11.74
CA THR A 107 6.93 1.61 11.26
C THR A 107 5.55 2.00 10.74
N GLN A 108 4.68 1.02 10.44
CA GLN A 108 3.37 1.22 9.84
C GLN A 108 2.24 0.55 10.63
N LEU A 109 1.18 1.30 10.93
CA LEU A 109 0.01 0.79 11.64
C LEU A 109 -0.66 -0.39 10.93
N GLY A 110 -0.71 -0.39 9.59
CA GLY A 110 -1.29 -1.49 8.82
C GLY A 110 -0.55 -2.81 9.03
N HIS A 111 0.78 -2.76 9.16
CA HIS A 111 1.58 -3.94 9.48
C HIS A 111 1.33 -4.41 10.91
N LEU A 112 1.11 -3.50 11.86
CA LEU A 112 0.74 -3.88 13.23
C LEU A 112 -0.62 -4.59 13.23
N LYS A 113 -1.64 -4.04 12.58
CA LYS A 113 -2.96 -4.68 12.48
C LYS A 113 -2.88 -6.08 11.87
N LEU A 114 -2.07 -6.24 10.83
CA LEU A 114 -1.86 -7.54 10.19
C LEU A 114 -1.10 -8.51 11.11
N HIS A 115 -0.09 -8.03 11.84
CA HIS A 115 0.61 -8.79 12.85
C HIS A 115 -0.34 -9.25 13.97
N MET A 116 -1.28 -8.42 14.44
CA MET A 116 -2.23 -8.83 15.48
C MET A 116 -3.02 -10.10 15.11
N ARG A 117 -3.22 -10.37 13.81
CA ARG A 117 -3.87 -11.60 13.35
C ARG A 117 -3.09 -12.88 13.67
N THR A 118 -1.78 -12.79 13.91
CA THR A 118 -0.98 -13.94 14.36
C THR A 118 -1.28 -14.33 15.80
N HIS A 119 -1.79 -13.39 16.61
CA HIS A 119 -2.23 -13.67 17.97
C HIS A 119 -3.67 -14.20 18.00
N THR A 120 -4.55 -13.65 17.15
CA THR A 120 -5.96 -14.08 17.12
C THR A 120 -6.19 -15.35 16.31
N GLY A 121 -5.25 -15.73 15.43
CA GLY A 121 -5.42 -16.83 14.48
C GLY A 121 -6.36 -16.49 13.31
N GLU A 122 -6.75 -15.22 13.13
CA GLU A 122 -7.65 -14.79 12.06
C GLU A 122 -7.05 -15.08 10.67
N LYS A 123 -7.79 -15.85 9.86
CA LYS A 123 -7.43 -16.24 8.49
C LYS A 123 -8.55 -15.84 7.52
N PRO A 124 -8.67 -14.55 7.17
CA PRO A 124 -9.79 -14.04 6.39
C PRO A 124 -9.75 -14.44 4.91
N TYR A 125 -8.64 -14.98 4.42
CA TYR A 125 -8.50 -15.38 3.02
C TYR A 125 -8.58 -16.91 2.92
N ALA A 126 -9.64 -17.41 2.29
CA ALA A 126 -9.89 -18.83 2.07
C ALA A 126 -9.72 -19.18 0.59
N CYS A 127 -9.21 -20.39 0.32
CA CYS A 127 -9.23 -20.96 -1.02
C CYS A 127 -10.64 -21.42 -1.37
N ASN A 128 -11.04 -21.21 -2.62
CA ASN A 128 -12.34 -21.68 -3.12
C ASN A 128 -12.32 -23.14 -3.58
N SER A 129 -11.13 -23.74 -3.69
CA SER A 129 -10.93 -25.09 -4.23
C SER A 129 -10.53 -26.13 -3.16
N CYS A 130 -10.24 -25.71 -1.93
CA CYS A 130 -9.94 -26.58 -0.80
C CYS A 130 -10.08 -25.83 0.53
N ASP A 131 -9.90 -26.53 1.66
CA ASP A 131 -10.05 -25.96 3.01
C ASP A 131 -8.90 -25.04 3.46
N PHE A 132 -7.94 -24.73 2.58
CA PHE A 132 -6.81 -23.88 2.92
C PHE A 132 -7.26 -22.44 3.24
N LYS A 133 -6.83 -21.94 4.40
CA LYS A 133 -7.06 -20.54 4.83
C LYS A 133 -5.75 -19.90 5.28
N THR A 134 -5.63 -18.60 5.06
CA THR A 134 -4.44 -17.83 5.39
C THR A 134 -4.76 -16.41 5.83
N THR A 135 -3.84 -15.84 6.60
CA THR A 135 -3.89 -14.45 7.09
C THR A 135 -3.51 -13.43 6.00
N TRP A 136 -2.81 -13.87 4.95
CA TRP A 136 -2.25 -13.01 3.90
C TRP A 136 -2.77 -13.38 2.51
N ILE A 137 -3.36 -12.42 1.80
CA ILE A 137 -3.88 -12.62 0.44
C ILE A 137 -2.80 -13.07 -0.56
N GLY A 138 -1.55 -12.61 -0.40
CA GLY A 138 -0.45 -13.04 -1.26
C GLY A 138 -0.16 -14.54 -1.13
N ASN A 139 -0.30 -15.08 0.08
CA ASN A 139 -0.12 -16.52 0.32
C ASN A 139 -1.27 -17.32 -0.31
N LEU A 140 -2.49 -16.78 -0.29
CA LEU A 140 -3.63 -17.40 -0.97
C LEU A 140 -3.37 -17.49 -2.48
N LYS A 141 -2.96 -16.39 -3.12
CA LYS A 141 -2.64 -16.37 -4.56
C LYS A 141 -1.54 -17.34 -4.95
N ILE A 142 -0.51 -17.48 -4.09
CA ILE A 142 0.56 -18.45 -4.31
C ILE A 142 0.03 -19.88 -4.16
N HIS A 143 -0.81 -20.13 -3.15
CA HIS A 143 -1.45 -21.42 -2.92
C HIS A 143 -2.37 -21.82 -4.07
N GLU A 144 -3.12 -20.89 -4.66
CA GLU A 144 -4.00 -21.18 -5.81
C GLU A 144 -3.24 -21.76 -7.02
N ARG A 145 -1.94 -21.47 -7.16
CA ARG A 145 -1.09 -22.05 -8.22
C ARG A 145 -0.94 -23.56 -8.12
N ILE A 146 -1.17 -24.15 -6.95
CA ILE A 146 -1.13 -25.61 -6.77
C ILE A 146 -2.30 -26.25 -7.53
N HIS A 147 -3.45 -25.57 -7.60
CA HIS A 147 -4.63 -26.03 -8.32
C HIS A 147 -4.53 -25.77 -9.84
N THR A 148 -3.95 -24.64 -10.24
CA THR A 148 -3.81 -24.30 -11.66
C THR A 148 -2.58 -24.91 -12.33
N GLY A 149 -1.61 -25.39 -11.55
CA GLY A 149 -0.31 -25.84 -12.04
C GLY A 149 0.62 -24.72 -12.53
N GLU A 150 0.27 -23.45 -12.31
CA GLU A 150 1.02 -22.29 -12.81
C GLU A 150 2.44 -22.24 -12.20
N LYS A 151 3.46 -22.27 -13.06
CA LYS A 151 4.88 -22.15 -12.69
C LYS A 151 5.53 -20.95 -13.40
N PRO A 152 5.28 -19.71 -12.92
CA PRO A 152 5.66 -18.51 -13.64
C PRO A 152 7.18 -18.25 -13.64
N TYR A 153 7.94 -18.89 -12.75
CA TYR A 153 9.38 -18.65 -12.62
C TYR A 153 10.18 -19.72 -13.34
N GLY A 154 10.73 -19.41 -14.51
CA GLY A 154 11.57 -20.32 -15.30
C GLY A 154 13.06 -20.20 -14.99
N CYS A 155 13.79 -21.32 -15.12
CA CYS A 155 15.25 -21.32 -15.17
C CYS A 155 15.73 -20.89 -16.56
N ASN A 156 16.82 -20.14 -16.62
CA ASN A 156 17.42 -19.70 -17.88
C ASN A 156 18.39 -20.74 -18.45
N SER A 157 18.85 -21.69 -17.62
CA SER A 157 19.87 -22.68 -17.99
C SER A 157 19.28 -24.07 -18.24
N CYS A 158 18.02 -24.31 -17.89
CA CYS A 158 17.36 -25.60 -18.11
C CYS A 158 15.82 -25.47 -18.12
N PRO A 159 15.07 -26.53 -18.46
CA PRO A 159 13.60 -26.50 -18.52
C PRO A 159 12.88 -26.36 -17.16
N TYR A 160 13.61 -26.29 -16.04
CA TYR A 160 13.01 -26.21 -14.71
C TYR A 160 12.16 -24.96 -14.55
N ARG A 161 10.96 -25.13 -13.96
CA ARG A 161 10.06 -24.03 -13.60
C ARG A 161 9.54 -24.22 -12.18
N ALA A 162 9.35 -23.10 -11.49
CA ALA A 162 8.88 -23.04 -10.12
C ALA A 162 7.61 -22.22 -9.96
N THR A 163 6.81 -22.60 -8.96
CA THR A 163 5.62 -21.86 -8.52
C THR A 163 5.97 -20.60 -7.72
N GLN A 164 7.17 -20.54 -7.15
CA GLN A 164 7.68 -19.41 -6.37
C GLN A 164 9.13 -19.08 -6.70
N ARG A 165 9.49 -17.80 -6.60
CA ARG A 165 10.85 -17.31 -6.86
C ARG A 165 11.90 -17.90 -5.91
N ARG A 166 11.53 -18.25 -4.67
CA ARG A 166 12.46 -18.89 -3.71
C ARG A 166 12.96 -20.22 -4.24
N TYR A 167 12.04 -21.09 -4.69
CA TYR A 167 12.41 -22.38 -5.27
C TYR A 167 13.25 -22.24 -6.52
N LEU A 168 12.98 -21.22 -7.36
CA LEU A 168 13.86 -20.91 -8.48
C LEU A 168 15.27 -20.51 -8.00
N LYS A 169 15.38 -19.61 -7.01
CA LYS A 169 16.68 -19.21 -6.45
C LYS A 169 17.46 -20.39 -5.87
N ASP A 170 16.78 -21.29 -5.16
CA ASP A 170 17.41 -22.48 -4.60
C ASP A 170 17.85 -23.44 -5.70
N HIS A 171 17.03 -23.63 -6.73
CA HIS A 171 17.43 -24.39 -7.93
C HIS A 171 18.62 -23.75 -8.65
N MET A 172 18.70 -22.42 -8.77
CA MET A 172 19.83 -21.77 -9.43
C MET A 172 21.19 -22.07 -8.79
N LYS A 173 21.22 -22.39 -7.49
CA LYS A 173 22.45 -22.80 -6.80
C LYS A 173 23.01 -24.12 -7.34
N THR A 174 22.17 -24.99 -7.91
CA THR A 174 22.65 -26.25 -8.51
C THR A 174 23.44 -26.03 -9.79
N HIS A 175 23.30 -24.86 -10.42
CA HIS A 175 24.08 -24.47 -11.61
C HIS A 175 25.37 -23.73 -11.26
N ALA A 176 25.53 -23.28 -10.01
CA ALA A 176 26.63 -22.41 -9.62
C ALA A 176 27.98 -23.14 -9.47
N GLY A 177 28.00 -24.49 -9.51
CA GLY A 177 29.20 -25.28 -9.23
C GLY A 177 29.73 -25.07 -7.80
N PRO A 178 30.71 -25.86 -7.33
CA PRO A 178 31.47 -25.55 -6.13
C PRO A 178 32.31 -24.29 -6.27
#